data_AF-A0A094B128-F1
#
_entry.id   AF-A0A094B128-F1
#
_cell.length_a   1.000
_cell.length_b   1.000
_cell.length_c   1.000
_cell.angle_alpha   90.00
_cell.angle_beta   90.00
_cell.angle_gamma   90.00
#
_symmetry.space_group_name_H-M   'P 1'
#
loop_
_entity.id
_entity.type
_entity.pdbx_description
1 polymer ?
#
loop_
_entity_poly.entity_id
_entity_poly.type
_entity_poly.pdbx_seq_one_letter_code
_entity_poly.pdbx_strand_id
1 'polypeptide(L)'
;MAAAKLAESQWIAQLSNMRAALADLKLPTADQPYTVDYDELSDSLNSGDDVWDFIDDTEEDEYSGDLEEDELPPAVEDGVYGQEWVQAKCVAFAASKGGLSAENLQEQITSLLASDISDEELQSALTDVIGYDDFD
;
A
#
# COMPACT_ATOMS: atom_id res chain seq x y z
N MET A 1 -8.92 22.93 14.17
CA MET A 1 -10.14 23.28 13.39
C MET A 1 -9.93 24.34 12.29
N ALA A 2 -8.98 25.28 12.38
CA ALA A 2 -8.74 26.25 11.29
C ALA A 2 -7.98 25.67 10.09
N ALA A 3 -7.02 24.77 10.33
CA ALA A 3 -6.23 24.13 9.28
C ALA A 3 -7.07 23.27 8.30
N ALA A 4 -8.06 22.53 8.81
CA ALA A 4 -8.97 21.73 7.97
C ALA A 4 -9.78 22.60 7.00
N LYS A 5 -10.26 23.78 7.45
CA LYS A 5 -10.99 24.73 6.59
C LYS A 5 -10.10 25.37 5.53
N LEU A 6 -8.82 25.60 5.86
CA LEU A 6 -7.83 26.10 4.91
C LEU A 6 -7.53 25.05 3.83
N ALA A 7 -7.29 23.80 4.24
CA ALA A 7 -7.07 22.68 3.32
C ALA A 7 -8.27 22.45 2.39
N GLU A 8 -9.50 22.50 2.93
CA GLU A 8 -10.73 22.41 2.13
C GLU A 8 -10.84 23.53 1.08
N SER A 9 -10.53 24.77 1.48
CA SER A 9 -10.56 25.92 0.54
C SER A 9 -9.51 25.80 -0.56
N GLN A 10 -8.32 25.28 -0.24
CA GLN A 10 -7.25 25.04 -1.22
C GLN A 10 -7.62 23.92 -2.19
N TRP A 11 -8.21 22.84 -1.69
CA TRP A 11 -8.66 21.71 -2.51
C TRP A 11 -9.76 22.12 -3.49
N ILE A 12 -10.76 22.90 -3.03
CA ILE A 12 -11.83 23.41 -3.91
C ILE A 12 -11.26 24.31 -5.01
N ALA A 13 -10.31 25.19 -4.67
CA ALA A 13 -9.64 26.05 -5.63
C ALA A 13 -8.90 25.21 -6.71
N GLN A 14 -8.12 24.21 -6.30
CA GLN A 14 -7.41 23.32 -7.22
C GLN A 14 -8.38 22.53 -8.12
N LEU A 15 -9.44 21.97 -7.55
CA LEU A 15 -10.45 21.21 -8.29
C LEU A 15 -11.15 22.08 -9.35
N SER A 16 -11.49 23.32 -9.00
CA SER A 16 -12.10 24.26 -9.96
C SER A 16 -11.16 24.60 -11.12
N ASN A 17 -9.86 24.76 -10.83
CA ASN A 17 -8.85 25.03 -11.85
C ASN A 17 -8.69 23.83 -12.80
N MET A 18 -8.65 22.61 -12.25
CA MET A 18 -8.59 21.37 -13.05
C MET A 18 -9.83 21.21 -13.94
N ARG A 19 -11.03 21.49 -13.41
CA ARG A 19 -12.28 21.46 -14.20
C ARG A 19 -12.29 22.51 -15.31
N ALA A 20 -11.75 23.69 -15.05
CA ALA A 20 -11.62 24.74 -16.06
C ALA A 20 -10.63 24.34 -17.17
N ALA A 21 -9.47 23.77 -16.80
CA ALA A 21 -8.50 23.25 -17.76
C ALA A 21 -9.08 22.10 -18.61
N LEU A 22 -9.87 21.20 -18.00
CA LEU A 22 -10.56 20.12 -18.72
C LEU A 22 -11.59 20.67 -19.72
N ALA A 23 -12.31 21.73 -19.35
CA ALA A 23 -13.27 22.38 -20.24
C ALA A 23 -12.58 23.14 -21.40
N ASP A 24 -11.42 23.75 -21.14
CA ASP A 24 -10.61 24.42 -22.16
C ASP A 24 -10.05 23.44 -23.19
N LEU A 25 -9.72 22.22 -22.76
CA LEU A 25 -9.14 21.18 -23.62
C LEU A 25 -10.09 20.69 -24.73
N LYS A 26 -11.38 21.09 -24.73
CA LYS A 26 -12.39 20.79 -25.77
C LYS A 26 -12.26 19.37 -26.33
N LEU A 27 -12.16 18.40 -25.42
CA LEU A 27 -12.01 17.00 -25.80
C LEU A 27 -13.21 16.62 -26.68
N PRO A 28 -12.97 15.92 -27.81
CA PRO A 28 -14.08 15.38 -28.59
C PRO A 28 -14.87 14.45 -27.69
N THR A 29 -16.17 14.70 -27.54
CA THR A 29 -17.10 13.76 -26.91
C THR A 29 -17.04 12.49 -27.76
N ALA A 30 -16.27 11.49 -27.29
CA ALA A 30 -16.14 10.21 -27.96
C ALA A 30 -17.50 9.49 -27.86
N ASP A 31 -18.36 9.71 -28.86
CA ASP A 31 -19.65 9.04 -29.03
C ASP A 31 -19.48 7.68 -29.71
N GLN A 32 -18.36 7.02 -29.43
CA GLN A 32 -18.07 5.68 -29.93
C GLN A 32 -17.92 4.78 -28.71
N PRO A 33 -18.87 3.85 -28.47
CA PRO A 33 -18.65 2.82 -27.48
C PRO A 33 -17.43 2.03 -27.97
N TYR A 34 -16.32 2.18 -27.25
CA TYR A 34 -15.20 1.27 -27.34
C TYR A 34 -15.75 -0.11 -26.95
N THR A 35 -16.05 -0.94 -27.95
CA THR A 35 -16.37 -2.34 -27.74
C THR A 35 -15.07 -3.01 -27.37
N VAL A 36 -14.77 -3.01 -26.07
CA VAL A 36 -13.67 -3.82 -25.54
C VAL A 36 -14.15 -5.26 -25.63
N ASP A 37 -13.52 -6.05 -26.49
CA ASP A 37 -13.81 -7.47 -26.60
C ASP A 37 -13.16 -8.15 -25.38
N TYR A 38 -13.93 -8.28 -24.30
CA TYR A 38 -13.43 -8.81 -23.02
C TYR A 38 -12.99 -10.28 -23.12
N ASP A 39 -13.43 -11.00 -24.17
CA ASP A 39 -13.03 -12.37 -24.43
C ASP A 39 -11.55 -12.47 -24.84
N GLU A 40 -10.97 -11.44 -25.47
CA GLU A 40 -9.56 -11.44 -25.89
C GLU A 40 -8.59 -10.98 -24.78
N LEU A 41 -9.10 -10.29 -23.74
CA LEU A 41 -8.30 -9.86 -22.59
C LEU A 41 -8.14 -10.96 -21.53
N SER A 42 -9.05 -11.94 -21.49
CA SER A 42 -9.01 -13.05 -20.53
C SER A 42 -7.77 -13.93 -20.70
N ASP A 43 -7.28 -14.13 -21.92
CA ASP A 43 -6.09 -14.97 -22.17
C ASP A 43 -4.77 -14.26 -21.82
N SER A 44 -4.77 -12.92 -21.74
CA SER A 44 -3.59 -12.13 -21.36
C SER A 44 -3.42 -11.97 -19.86
N LEU A 45 -4.50 -12.07 -19.06
CA LEU A 45 -4.45 -11.99 -17.59
C LEU A 45 -4.23 -13.35 -16.92
N ASN A 46 -4.33 -14.46 -17.66
CA ASN A 46 -4.12 -15.82 -17.15
C ASN A 46 -2.79 -16.44 -17.63
N SER A 47 -1.95 -15.68 -18.32
CA SER A 47 -0.52 -16.03 -18.38
C SER A 47 0.03 -15.69 -17.01
N GLY A 48 0.39 -16.70 -16.21
CA GLY A 48 0.92 -16.60 -14.84
C GLY A 48 2.28 -15.92 -14.75
N ASP A 49 2.38 -14.76 -15.37
CA ASP A 49 3.42 -13.75 -15.26
C ASP A 49 2.71 -12.56 -14.62
N ASP A 50 2.49 -12.66 -13.31
CA ASP A 50 1.95 -11.55 -12.54
C ASP A 50 2.89 -10.36 -12.75
N VAL A 51 2.34 -9.19 -13.08
CA VAL A 51 3.12 -7.94 -13.24
C VAL A 51 3.97 -7.60 -12.00
N TRP A 52 3.67 -8.25 -10.87
CA TRP A 52 4.35 -8.13 -9.59
C TRP A 52 5.36 -9.25 -9.31
N ASP A 53 5.40 -10.32 -10.10
CA ASP A 53 6.47 -11.34 -10.10
C ASP A 53 7.75 -10.85 -10.82
N PHE A 54 7.71 -9.67 -11.47
CA PHE A 54 8.88 -9.04 -12.07
C PHE A 54 9.91 -8.53 -11.05
N ILE A 55 9.55 -8.46 -9.76
CA ILE A 55 10.53 -8.26 -8.69
C ILE A 55 10.99 -9.63 -8.21
N ASP A 56 11.47 -10.47 -9.13
CA ASP A 56 12.25 -11.65 -8.79
C ASP A 56 13.64 -11.17 -8.35
N ASP A 57 14.02 -11.58 -7.13
CA ASP A 57 15.22 -11.18 -6.39
C ASP A 57 16.49 -11.83 -6.99
N THR A 58 16.68 -11.73 -8.31
CA THR A 58 17.81 -12.34 -9.04
C THR A 58 18.53 -11.42 -10.02
N GLU A 59 18.43 -10.09 -9.85
CA GLU A 59 19.39 -9.14 -10.44
C GLU A 59 20.27 -8.49 -9.36
N GLU A 60 20.97 -9.33 -8.60
CA GLU A 60 22.24 -8.95 -7.98
C GLU A 60 23.30 -8.90 -9.09
N ASP A 61 23.33 -7.83 -9.90
CA ASP A 61 24.53 -7.48 -10.66
C ASP A 61 24.56 -5.98 -11.08
N GLU A 62 25.55 -5.29 -10.52
CA GLU A 62 26.19 -4.06 -11.02
C GLU A 62 25.49 -2.70 -10.84
N TYR A 63 25.22 -2.33 -9.58
CA TYR A 63 25.15 -0.90 -9.20
C TYR A 63 26.56 -0.28 -9.20
N SER A 64 27.15 -0.05 -10.40
CA SER A 64 28.30 0.86 -10.55
C SER A 64 27.83 2.32 -10.57
N GLY A 65 27.31 2.78 -9.43
CA GLY A 65 27.03 4.18 -9.17
C GLY A 65 27.85 4.62 -7.96
N ASP A 66 28.82 5.49 -8.19
CA ASP A 66 29.57 6.24 -7.18
C ASP A 66 28.62 7.16 -6.40
N LEU A 67 27.78 6.57 -5.56
CA LEU A 67 26.87 7.27 -4.67
C LEU A 67 27.48 7.21 -3.27
N GLU A 68 27.97 8.37 -2.85
CA GLU A 68 28.61 8.61 -1.57
C GLU A 68 27.79 8.01 -0.41
N GLU A 69 28.52 7.27 0.43
CA GLU A 69 28.12 6.62 1.68
C GLU A 69 27.60 7.64 2.70
N ASP A 70 26.38 8.15 2.50
CA ASP A 70 25.62 8.83 3.54
C ASP A 70 24.53 7.88 4.04
N GLU A 71 24.87 7.15 5.11
CA GLU A 71 23.99 6.48 6.08
C GLU A 71 22.57 6.15 5.57
N LEU A 72 22.46 5.22 4.62
CA LEU A 72 21.22 4.47 4.47
C LEU A 72 21.04 3.61 5.73
N PRO A 73 19.85 3.59 6.36
CA PRO A 73 19.59 2.66 7.46
C PRO A 73 19.90 1.24 6.98
N PRO A 74 20.50 0.38 7.83
CA PRO A 74 20.97 -0.92 7.38
C PRO A 74 19.81 -1.64 6.71
N ALA A 75 20.06 -2.09 5.46
CA ALA A 75 19.18 -3.00 4.76
C ALA A 75 18.82 -4.11 5.74
N VAL A 76 17.52 -4.20 6.06
CA VAL A 76 17.00 -5.25 6.93
C VAL A 76 17.24 -6.55 6.20
N GLU A 77 18.23 -7.32 6.66
CA GLU A 77 18.60 -8.62 6.11
C GLU A 77 17.34 -9.49 6.00
N ASP A 78 17.24 -10.21 4.87
CA ASP A 78 16.18 -11.18 4.65
C ASP A 78 16.16 -12.19 5.82
N GLY A 79 15.05 -12.20 6.56
CA GLY A 79 14.90 -12.90 7.85
C GLY A 79 14.56 -12.02 9.06
N VAL A 80 14.58 -10.70 8.95
CA VAL A 80 14.24 -9.80 10.08
C VAL A 80 12.73 -9.76 10.40
N TYR A 81 11.84 -10.10 9.46
CA TYR A 81 10.38 -10.08 9.64
C TYR A 81 9.82 -11.36 10.29
N GLY A 82 10.47 -11.84 11.36
CA GLY A 82 10.03 -13.00 12.12
C GLY A 82 8.99 -12.70 13.21
N GLN A 83 8.64 -13.73 13.98
CA GLN A 83 7.81 -13.60 15.19
C GLN A 83 8.33 -12.53 16.17
N GLU A 84 9.65 -12.35 16.25
CA GLU A 84 10.30 -11.32 17.08
C GLU A 84 9.98 -9.90 16.60
N TRP A 85 9.88 -9.67 15.29
CA TRP A 85 9.51 -8.38 14.72
C TRP A 85 8.05 -8.05 14.97
N VAL A 86 7.16 -9.03 14.80
CA VAL A 86 5.73 -8.87 15.14
C VAL A 86 5.58 -8.52 16.61
N GLN A 87 6.29 -9.22 17.49
CA GLN A 87 6.28 -8.94 18.93
C GLN A 87 6.75 -7.51 19.24
N ALA A 88 7.86 -7.07 18.64
CA ALA A 88 8.39 -5.71 18.83
C ALA A 88 7.38 -4.64 18.39
N LYS A 89 6.71 -4.83 17.24
CA LYS A 89 5.65 -3.94 16.75
C LYS A 89 4.41 -3.94 17.67
N CYS A 90 4.00 -5.11 18.18
CA CYS A 90 2.89 -5.22 19.14
C CYS A 90 3.16 -4.45 20.44
N VAL A 91 4.41 -4.51 20.94
CA VAL A 91 4.83 -3.77 22.13
C VAL A 91 4.82 -2.26 21.89
N ALA A 92 5.31 -1.81 20.73
CA ALA A 92 5.27 -0.40 20.34
C ALA A 92 3.82 0.13 20.23
N PHE A 93 2.93 -0.65 19.63
CA PHE A 93 1.51 -0.32 19.50
C PHE A 93 0.77 -0.28 20.84
N ALA A 94 1.04 -1.24 21.73
CA ALA A 94 0.46 -1.24 23.08
C ALA A 94 0.90 0.00 23.89
N ALA A 95 2.13 0.48 23.66
CA ALA A 95 2.65 1.69 24.28
C ALA A 95 2.01 2.97 23.74
N SER A 96 1.66 3.03 22.44
CA SER A 96 1.04 4.21 21.82
C SER A 96 -0.46 4.32 22.12
N LYS A 97 -1.19 3.20 22.07
CA LYS A 97 -2.67 3.18 22.09
C LYS A 97 -3.28 2.84 23.45
N GLY A 98 -2.46 2.49 24.45
CA GLY A 98 -2.82 2.43 25.87
C GLY A 98 -4.18 1.79 26.17
N GLY A 99 -4.30 0.48 25.94
CA GLY A 99 -5.58 -0.22 26.17
C GLY A 99 -5.62 -1.71 25.78
N LEU A 100 -4.71 -2.18 24.92
CA LEU A 100 -4.57 -3.59 24.58
C LEU A 100 -3.24 -4.16 25.11
N SER A 101 -3.26 -5.42 25.56
CA SER A 101 -2.03 -6.15 25.90
C SER A 101 -1.34 -6.60 24.61
N ALA A 102 -0.03 -6.33 24.52
CA ALA A 102 0.79 -6.70 23.37
C ALA A 102 0.72 -8.21 23.07
N GLU A 103 0.65 -9.05 24.12
CA GLU A 103 0.54 -10.51 24.00
C GLU A 103 -0.75 -10.96 23.30
N ASN A 104 -1.89 -10.34 23.63
CA ASN A 104 -3.18 -10.68 23.01
C ASN A 104 -3.21 -10.24 21.54
N LEU A 105 -2.65 -9.06 21.24
CA LEU A 105 -2.55 -8.58 19.86
C LEU A 105 -1.62 -9.47 19.01
N GLN A 106 -0.50 -9.92 19.56
CA GLN A 106 0.41 -10.86 18.90
C GLN A 106 -0.28 -12.20 18.60
N GLU A 107 -0.98 -12.79 19.57
CA GLU A 107 -1.71 -14.05 19.37
C GLU A 107 -2.78 -13.91 18.29
N GLN A 108 -3.49 -12.79 18.29
CA GLN A 108 -4.54 -12.51 17.32
C GLN A 108 -3.99 -12.36 15.90
N ILE A 109 -2.92 -11.58 15.71
CA ILE A 109 -2.25 -11.42 14.42
C ILE A 109 -1.65 -12.74 13.95
N THR A 110 -1.01 -13.51 14.84
CA THR A 110 -0.43 -14.80 14.48
C THR A 110 -1.49 -15.81 14.07
N SER A 111 -2.63 -15.85 14.77
CA SER A 111 -3.76 -16.69 14.39
C SER A 111 -4.37 -16.28 13.06
N LEU A 112 -4.40 -14.98 12.75
CA LEU A 112 -4.93 -14.43 11.51
C LEU A 112 -4.00 -14.76 10.33
N LEU A 113 -2.69 -14.61 10.50
CA LEU A 113 -1.67 -14.96 9.51
C LEU A 113 -1.59 -16.48 9.24
N ALA A 114 -1.88 -17.30 10.25
CA ALA A 114 -1.96 -18.75 10.10
C ALA A 114 -3.30 -19.22 9.51
N SER A 115 -4.28 -18.32 9.39
CA SER A 115 -5.60 -18.63 8.84
C SER A 115 -5.54 -18.58 7.33
N ASP A 116 -6.16 -19.57 6.68
CA ASP A 116 -6.30 -19.66 5.23
C ASP A 116 -7.43 -18.73 4.75
N ILE A 117 -7.23 -17.42 4.91
CA ILE A 117 -8.15 -16.36 4.45
C ILE A 117 -7.52 -15.63 3.27
N SER A 118 -8.33 -15.05 2.39
CA SER A 118 -7.79 -14.30 1.25
C SER A 118 -7.08 -13.02 1.72
N ASP A 119 -6.10 -12.56 0.95
CA ASP A 119 -5.30 -11.38 1.30
C ASP A 119 -6.14 -10.11 1.49
N GLU A 120 -7.22 -9.97 0.73
CA GLU A 120 -8.20 -8.89 0.87
C GLU A 120 -8.94 -8.93 2.22
N GLU A 121 -9.31 -10.13 2.68
CA GLU A 121 -9.94 -10.34 3.98
C GLU A 121 -8.93 -10.17 5.12
N LEU A 122 -7.69 -10.62 4.93
CA LEU A 122 -6.60 -10.43 5.87
C LEU A 122 -6.31 -8.95 6.10
N GLN A 123 -6.17 -8.17 5.02
CA GLN A 123 -5.94 -6.74 5.11
C GLN A 123 -7.11 -6.03 5.81
N SER A 124 -8.34 -6.38 5.47
CA SER A 124 -9.52 -5.81 6.14
C SER A 124 -9.55 -6.14 7.63
N ALA A 125 -9.28 -7.39 8.00
CA ALA A 125 -9.29 -7.84 9.40
C ALA A 125 -8.16 -7.23 10.22
N LEU A 126 -6.95 -7.16 9.65
CA LEU A 126 -5.78 -6.56 10.30
C LEU A 126 -5.98 -5.05 10.48
N THR A 127 -6.66 -4.40 9.53
CA THR A 127 -7.04 -3.00 9.62
C THR A 127 -8.14 -2.73 10.65
N ASP A 128 -9.07 -3.65 10.87
CA ASP A 128 -10.07 -3.53 11.94
C ASP A 128 -9.43 -3.65 13.33
N VAL A 129 -8.42 -4.53 13.47
CA VAL A 129 -7.72 -4.76 14.75
C VAL A 129 -6.76 -3.63 15.11
N ILE A 130 -5.95 -3.17 14.14
CA ILE A 130 -4.88 -2.19 14.38
C ILE A 130 -5.36 -0.76 14.10
N GLY A 131 -6.25 -0.58 13.11
CA GLY A 131 -6.67 0.72 12.60
C GLY A 131 -5.77 1.23 11.49
N TYR A 132 -6.33 2.02 10.57
CA TYR A 132 -5.62 2.58 9.41
C TYR A 132 -4.44 3.51 9.77
N ASP A 133 -4.48 4.16 10.93
CA ASP A 133 -3.50 5.17 11.33
C ASP A 133 -2.11 4.59 11.71
N ASP A 134 -2.02 3.27 11.91
CA ASP A 134 -0.84 2.60 12.50
C ASP A 134 -0.15 1.61 11.50
N PHE A 135 -0.41 1.72 10.20
CA PHE A 135 0.12 0.83 9.12
C PHE A 135 1.48 1.27 8.52
N ASP A 136 2.32 1.94 9.30
CA ASP A 136 3.66 2.44 8.88
C ASP A 136 4.82 1.49 9.25
#